data_AF-E2A7V9-F1
#
_entry.id   AF-E2A7V9-F1
#
_cell.length_a   1.000
_cell.length_b   1.000
_cell.length_c   1.000
_cell.angle_alpha   90.00
_cell.angle_beta   90.00
_cell.angle_gamma   90.00
#
_symmetry.space_group_name_H-M   'P 1'
#
loop_
_entity.id
_entity.type
_entity.pdbx_description
1 polymer ?
#
loop_
_entity_poly.entity_id
_entity_poly.type
_entity_poly.pdbx_seq_one_letter_code
_entity_poly.pdbx_strand_id
1 'polypeptide(L)'
;QNLSENIKKVATFCGKTYNNEQIAKLTEHLNIENFRKNSMVNEPVPNRIKPELFMRQGKTGSWKEIFTPELEKRFNEWIVDNLKDTDLVF
;
A
#
# COMPACT_ATOMS: atom_id res chain seq x y z
N GLN A 1 6.60 -5.23 5.74
CA GLN A 1 6.75 -3.75 5.84
C GLN A 1 6.28 -3.31 7.22
N ASN A 2 6.94 -2.30 7.84
CA ASN A 2 6.66 -1.83 9.20
C ASN A 2 5.82 -0.54 9.18
N LEU A 3 4.50 -0.67 9.42
CA LEU A 3 3.56 0.46 9.38
C LEU A 3 3.84 1.50 10.47
N SER A 4 4.14 1.06 11.70
CA SER A 4 4.40 1.97 12.82
C SER A 4 5.65 2.82 12.61
N GLU A 5 6.71 2.27 12.02
CA GLU A 5 7.90 3.04 11.65
C GLU A 5 7.59 4.08 10.56
N ASN A 6 6.81 3.70 9.54
CA ASN A 6 6.42 4.63 8.49
C ASN A 6 5.55 5.77 9.01
N ILE A 7 4.61 5.50 9.93
CA ILE A 7 3.84 6.53 10.62
C ILE A 7 4.79 7.50 11.34
N LYS A 8 5.79 7.00 12.08
CA LYS A 8 6.78 7.85 12.77
C LYS A 8 7.60 8.69 11.79
N LYS A 9 7.99 8.13 10.64
CA LYS A 9 8.70 8.87 9.58
C LYS A 9 7.85 10.02 9.03
N VAL A 10 6.59 9.76 8.69
CA VAL A 10 5.66 10.80 8.20
C VAL A 10 5.40 11.87 9.28
N ALA A 11 5.18 11.46 10.53
CA ALA A 11 5.02 12.41 11.64
C ALA A 11 6.24 13.33 11.78
N THR A 12 7.44 12.75 11.76
CA THR A 12 8.71 13.50 11.84
C THR A 12 8.87 14.47 10.67
N PHE A 13 8.56 14.02 9.45
CA PHE A 13 8.56 14.88 8.26
C PHE A 13 7.62 16.09 8.42
N CYS A 14 6.45 15.89 9.03
CA CYS A 14 5.51 16.97 9.34
C CYS A 14 5.86 17.78 10.60
N GLY A 15 7.03 17.56 11.22
CA GLY A 15 7.44 18.24 12.45
C GLY A 15 6.58 17.88 13.67
N LYS A 16 6.04 16.65 13.72
CA LYS A 16 5.19 16.14 14.80
C LYS A 16 5.84 14.94 15.49
N THR A 17 5.52 14.78 16.77
CA THR A 17 5.90 13.62 17.57
C THR A 17 4.67 13.10 18.28
N TYR A 18 4.51 11.77 18.29
CA TYR A 18 3.38 11.09 18.91
C TYR A 18 3.90 10.00 19.84
N ASN A 19 3.18 9.75 20.92
CA ASN A 19 3.51 8.67 21.85
C ASN A 19 3.12 7.29 21.27
N ASN A 20 3.58 6.22 21.91
CA ASN A 20 3.34 4.87 21.41
C ASN A 20 1.84 4.50 21.34
N GLU A 21 1.01 5.03 22.24
CA GLU A 21 -0.43 4.80 22.24
C GLU A 21 -1.12 5.44 21.02
N GLN A 22 -0.75 6.68 20.70
CA GLN A 22 -1.24 7.40 19.51
C GLN A 22 -0.82 6.69 18.22
N ILE A 23 0.43 6.21 18.16
CA ILE A 23 0.92 5.42 17.02
C ILE A 23 0.13 4.11 16.91
N ALA A 24 -0.07 3.40 18.02
CA ALA A 24 -0.85 2.16 18.03
C ALA A 24 -2.30 2.38 17.57
N LYS A 25 -2.94 3.45 18.03
CA LYS A 25 -4.29 3.84 17.60
C LYS A 25 -4.37 4.10 16.09
N LEU A 26 -3.37 4.77 15.53
CA LEU A 26 -3.32 5.03 14.08
C LEU A 26 -3.01 3.76 13.28
N THR A 27 -2.11 2.90 13.76
CA THR A 27 -1.83 1.59 13.16
C THR A 27 -3.09 0.74 13.09
N GLU A 28 -3.89 0.68 14.16
CA GLU A 28 -5.16 -0.04 14.18
C GLU A 28 -6.18 0.59 13.22
N HIS A 29 -6.29 1.92 13.20
CA HIS A 29 -7.18 2.61 12.26
C HIS A 29 -6.84 2.32 10.79
N LEU A 30 -5.55 2.22 10.46
CA LEU A 30 -5.05 1.95 9.12
C LEU A 30 -4.97 0.43 8.78
N ASN A 31 -5.31 -0.45 9.72
CA ASN A 31 -5.41 -1.88 9.44
C ASN A 31 -6.37 -2.10 8.26
N ILE A 32 -5.98 -2.91 7.26
CA ILE A 32 -6.76 -3.07 6.03
C ILE A 32 -8.20 -3.51 6.28
N GLU A 33 -8.46 -4.33 7.30
CA GLU A 33 -9.80 -4.80 7.65
C GLU A 33 -10.68 -3.70 8.24
N ASN A 34 -10.07 -2.72 8.91
CA ASN A 34 -10.76 -1.54 9.41
C ASN A 34 -10.91 -0.49 8.31
N PHE A 35 -9.82 -0.20 7.60
CA PHE A 35 -9.75 0.83 6.57
C PHE A 35 -10.70 0.55 5.41
N ARG A 36 -10.85 -0.72 5.00
CA ARG A 36 -11.79 -1.12 3.94
C ARG A 36 -13.27 -0.92 4.29
N LYS A 37 -13.62 -0.84 5.58
CA LYS A 37 -14.99 -0.63 6.08
C LYS A 37 -15.30 0.85 6.32
N ASN A 38 -14.30 1.72 6.27
CA ASN A 38 -14.47 3.15 6.55
C ASN A 38 -15.08 3.87 5.34
N SER A 39 -16.35 4.27 5.47
CA SER A 39 -17.12 4.97 4.42
C SER A 39 -16.53 6.31 3.98
N MET A 40 -15.67 6.93 4.79
CA MET A 40 -15.00 8.19 4.42
C MET A 40 -13.86 8.00 3.41
N VAL A 41 -13.39 6.77 3.21
CA VAL A 41 -12.21 6.48 2.37
C VAL A 41 -12.40 5.31 1.40
N ASN A 42 -13.39 4.44 1.62
CA ASN A 42 -13.61 3.26 0.79
C ASN A 42 -14.48 3.51 -0.46
N GLU A 43 -14.98 4.73 -0.65
CA GLU A 43 -15.79 5.11 -1.82
C GLU A 43 -15.12 6.28 -2.59
N PRO A 44 -14.36 6.00 -3.66
CA PRO A 44 -13.60 7.02 -4.38
C PRO A 44 -14.50 7.91 -5.25
N VAL A 45 -15.60 7.33 -5.75
CA VAL A 45 -16.58 8.01 -6.58
C VAL A 45 -17.95 7.49 -6.16
N PRO A 46 -18.81 8.34 -5.60
CA PRO A 46 -20.12 7.94 -5.12
C PRO A 46 -20.91 7.16 -6.17
N ASN A 47 -21.45 6.00 -5.79
CA ASN A 47 -22.31 5.15 -6.61
C ASN A 47 -21.70 4.60 -7.91
N ARG A 48 -20.37 4.66 -8.12
CA ARG A 48 -19.73 4.10 -9.32
C ARG A 48 -18.89 2.86 -9.06
N ILE A 49 -18.28 2.78 -7.89
CA ILE A 49 -17.42 1.66 -7.50
C ILE A 49 -17.97 1.11 -6.19
N LYS A 50 -18.24 -0.20 -6.15
CA LYS A 50 -18.63 -0.85 -4.89
C LYS A 50 -17.49 -0.69 -3.87
N PRO A 51 -17.76 -0.30 -2.63
CA PRO A 51 -16.71 -0.03 -1.64
C PRO A 51 -15.72 -1.18 -1.45
N GLU A 52 -16.18 -2.43 -1.56
CA GLU A 52 -15.36 -3.64 -1.41
C GLU A 52 -14.36 -3.83 -2.56
N LEU A 53 -14.58 -3.19 -3.70
CA LEU A 53 -13.71 -3.25 -4.88
C LEU A 53 -12.62 -2.17 -4.85
N PHE A 54 -12.83 -1.06 -4.15
CA PHE A 54 -11.83 0.00 -4.06
C PHE A 54 -10.69 -0.40 -3.11
N MET A 55 -11.02 -0.81 -1.88
CA MET A 55 -10.06 -1.36 -0.91
C MET A 55 -10.06 -2.89 -0.97
N ARG A 56 -9.34 -3.44 -1.94
CA ARG A 56 -9.47 -4.85 -2.39
C ARG A 56 -8.78 -5.89 -1.50
N GLN A 57 -7.51 -6.20 -1.74
CA GLN A 57 -6.78 -7.31 -1.07
C GLN A 57 -5.78 -6.84 0.00
N GLY A 58 -5.16 -5.66 -0.16
CA GLY A 58 -4.14 -5.16 0.77
C GLY A 58 -2.92 -6.06 0.94
N LYS A 59 -2.55 -6.82 -0.10
CA LYS A 59 -1.44 -7.78 -0.09
C LYS A 59 -0.44 -7.51 -1.21
N THR A 60 0.83 -7.73 -0.90
CA THR A 60 1.92 -7.73 -1.89
C THR A 60 2.08 -9.11 -2.50
N GLY A 61 2.51 -9.18 -3.77
CA GLY A 61 2.85 -10.45 -4.43
C GLY A 61 1.69 -11.23 -5.06
N SER A 62 0.45 -10.75 -4.96
CA SER A 62 -0.72 -11.40 -5.60
C SER A 62 -0.64 -11.46 -7.13
N TRP A 63 0.29 -10.73 -7.77
CA TRP A 63 0.55 -10.86 -9.20
C TRP A 63 1.01 -12.27 -9.58
N LYS A 64 1.67 -13.01 -8.68
CA LYS A 64 2.14 -14.38 -8.90
C LYS A 64 1.01 -15.38 -9.14
N GLU A 65 -0.20 -15.07 -8.66
CA GLU A 65 -1.39 -15.90 -8.87
C GLU A 65 -1.98 -15.71 -10.28
N ILE A 66 -1.60 -14.64 -10.97
CA ILE A 66 -2.21 -14.19 -12.22
C ILE A 66 -1.22 -14.30 -13.40
N PHE A 67 0.07 -14.10 -13.13
CA PHE A 67 1.09 -14.07 -14.17
C PHE A 67 1.39 -15.48 -14.67
N THR A 68 1.41 -15.64 -15.98
CA THR A 68 2.03 -16.80 -16.61
C THR A 68 3.55 -16.67 -16.56
N PRO A 69 4.31 -17.78 -16.68
CA PRO A 69 5.78 -17.72 -16.71
C PRO A 69 6.32 -16.80 -17.82
N GLU A 70 5.64 -16.74 -18.97
CA GLU A 70 5.98 -15.84 -20.07
C GLU A 70 5.79 -14.37 -19.70
N LEU A 71 4.66 -14.02 -19.07
CA LEU A 71 4.40 -12.67 -18.62
C LEU A 71 5.39 -12.23 -17.53
N GLU A 72 5.69 -13.11 -16.58
CA GLU A 72 6.68 -12.84 -15.53
C GLU A 72 8.06 -12.55 -16.14
N LYS A 73 8.53 -13.38 -17.08
CA LYS A 73 9.80 -13.13 -17.79
C LYS A 73 9.80 -11.76 -18.46
N ARG A 74 8.76 -11.46 -19.25
CA ARG A 74 8.63 -10.19 -19.97
C ARG A 74 8.64 -8.98 -19.04
N PHE A 75 7.94 -9.04 -17.92
CA PHE A 75 7.91 -7.94 -16.96
C PHE A 75 9.24 -7.79 -16.21
N ASN A 76 9.92 -8.89 -15.88
CA ASN A 76 11.24 -8.83 -15.25
C ASN A 76 12.27 -8.18 -16.16
N GLU A 77 12.31 -8.54 -17.45
CA GLU A 77 13.17 -7.90 -18.45
C GLU A 77 12.86 -6.40 -18.56
N TRP A 78 11.57 -6.05 -18.66
CA TRP A 78 11.14 -4.65 -18.71
C TRP A 78 11.56 -3.86 -17.46
N ILE A 79 11.43 -4.43 -16.25
CA ILE A 79 11.85 -3.75 -15.01
C ILE A 79 13.37 -3.49 -15.04
N VAL A 80 14.18 -4.50 -15.38
CA VAL A 80 15.64 -4.36 -15.46
C VAL A 80 16.02 -3.26 -16.46
N ASP A 81 15.44 -3.28 -17.66
CA ASP A 81 15.76 -2.30 -18.70
C ASP A 81 15.40 -0.86 -18.32
N ASN A 82 14.32 -0.66 -17.55
CA ASN A 82 13.90 0.68 -17.11
C ASN A 82 14.68 1.19 -15.88
N LEU A 83 15.31 0.30 -15.11
CA LEU A 83 16.05 0.67 -13.90
C LEU A 83 17.57 0.71 -14.09
N LYS A 84 18.10 0.15 -15.19
CA LYS A 84 19.55 -0.09 -15.40
C LYS A 84 20.48 1.12 -15.22
N ASP A 85 19.98 2.33 -15.47
CA ASP A 85 20.74 3.58 -15.37
C ASP A 85 20.24 4.49 -14.23
N THR A 86 19.61 3.89 -13.22
CA THR A 86 19.03 4.59 -12.06
C THR A 86 19.53 3.98 -10.76
N ASP A 87 19.48 4.74 -9.67
CA ASP A 87 19.70 4.26 -8.30
C ASP A 87 18.40 3.77 -7.63
N LEU A 88 17.30 3.70 -8.38
CA LEU A 88 15.98 3.34 -7.88
C LEU A 88 15.88 1.83 -7.61
N VAL A 89 15.48 1.48 -6.37
CA VAL A 89 15.28 0.11 -5.89
C VAL A 89 13.94 -0.02 -5.16
N PHE A 90 13.36 -1.22 -5.15
CA PHE A 90 12.05 -1.53 -4.55
C PHE A 90 12.13 -2.67 -3.53
#